data_AF-A0AA35S648-F1
#
_entry.id   AF-A0AA35S648-F1
#
_cell.length_a   1.000
_cell.length_b   1.000
_cell.length_c   1.000
_cell.angle_alpha   90.00
_cell.angle_beta   90.00
_cell.angle_gamma   90.00
#
_symmetry.space_group_name_H-M   'P 1'
#
loop_
_entity.id
_entity.type
_entity.pdbx_description
1 polymer ?
#
loop_
_entity_poly.entity_id
_entity_poly.type
_entity_poly.pdbx_seq_one_letter_code
_entity_poly.pdbx_strand_id
1 'polypeptide(L)'
;MARGERVFTGRAVTKDVVELGILEALAVAPELIEALRRVLGEEVFCWADNKGRLRLMLSGEKSMQVADGPQFSFTTPPHQDYYFFRPVEFCTVWIPLMDIDASIGGLAIERDSHKEGLHEVWWKGKDYLGVAENPEQARAWREEGGVVVAGTTKPKDTDRVWLRSDYQLGDVLIFQPLMMHTGVANASDKVRISSDFRYQRKGTQTNWESHTPMVESSKYFGEIFKSLDELGVKTGVYEKVWETMRLEGPSGRVDYDVSERVRELVEQIPASD
;
A
#
# COMPACT_ATOMS: atom_id res chain seq x y z
N MET A 1 20.72 38.42 -11.95
CA MET A 1 19.96 37.79 -10.85
C MET A 1 19.58 36.40 -11.30
N ALA A 2 20.23 35.38 -10.74
CA ALA A 2 19.91 33.99 -11.04
C ALA A 2 18.50 33.68 -10.53
N ARG A 3 17.59 33.25 -11.40
CA ARG A 3 16.34 32.62 -10.98
C ARG A 3 16.76 31.34 -10.28
N GLY A 4 16.65 31.28 -8.96
CA GLY A 4 16.88 30.06 -8.22
C GLY A 4 16.02 28.95 -8.81
N GLU A 5 16.67 27.90 -9.30
CA GLU A 5 15.99 26.69 -9.74
C GLU A 5 15.18 26.16 -8.55
N ARG A 6 13.86 26.32 -8.61
CA ARG A 6 12.97 25.64 -7.68
C ARG A 6 13.05 24.16 -8.05
N VAL A 7 13.81 23.40 -7.28
CA VAL A 7 13.79 21.93 -7.34
C VAL A 7 12.34 21.49 -7.10
N PHE A 8 11.74 20.83 -8.07
CA PHE A 8 10.42 20.25 -7.93
C PHE A 8 10.49 19.18 -6.85
N THR A 9 9.88 19.45 -5.69
CA THR A 9 9.70 18.44 -4.65
C THR A 9 8.24 17.99 -4.74
N GLY A 10 8.01 16.74 -5.13
CA GLY A 10 6.64 16.18 -5.23
C GLY A 10 5.83 16.31 -3.92
N ARG A 11 6.51 16.53 -2.78
CA ARG A 11 5.93 16.74 -1.46
C ARG A 11 5.07 18.01 -1.34
N ALA A 12 5.53 19.15 -1.87
CA ALA A 12 4.78 20.41 -1.76
C ALA A 12 3.49 20.35 -2.60
N VAL A 13 3.59 19.86 -3.84
CA VAL A 13 2.44 19.72 -4.74
C VAL A 13 1.40 18.74 -4.19
N THR A 14 1.85 17.60 -3.65
CA THR A 14 0.94 16.60 -3.08
C THR A 14 0.16 17.19 -1.91
N LYS A 15 0.81 17.96 -1.02
CA LYS A 15 0.16 18.59 0.13
C LYS A 15 -0.92 19.58 -0.32
N ASP A 16 -0.59 20.49 -1.22
CA ASP A 16 -1.54 21.51 -1.69
C ASP A 16 -2.75 20.87 -2.39
N VAL A 17 -2.54 19.81 -3.20
CA VAL A 17 -3.63 19.06 -3.85
C VAL A 17 -4.55 18.37 -2.84
N VAL A 18 -3.99 17.79 -1.77
CA VAL A 18 -4.78 17.20 -0.68
C VAL A 18 -5.63 18.28 0.00
N GLU A 19 -5.03 19.44 0.32
CA GLU A 19 -5.72 20.54 1.00
C GLU A 19 -6.88 21.15 0.18
N LEU A 20 -6.82 21.06 -1.15
CA LEU A 20 -7.91 21.48 -2.03
C LEU A 20 -9.15 20.58 -1.95
N GLY A 21 -9.04 19.38 -1.37
CA GLY A 21 -10.17 18.45 -1.21
C GLY A 21 -10.70 17.85 -2.52
N ILE A 22 -10.02 18.06 -3.65
CA ILE A 22 -10.49 17.60 -4.97
C ILE A 22 -10.54 16.07 -5.03
N LEU A 23 -9.54 15.39 -4.49
CA LEU A 23 -9.52 13.92 -4.44
C LEU A 23 -10.58 13.36 -3.49
N GLU A 24 -10.85 14.07 -2.39
CA GLU A 24 -11.90 13.66 -1.46
C GLU A 24 -13.28 13.78 -2.09
N ALA A 25 -13.50 14.82 -2.90
CA ALA A 25 -14.72 15.00 -3.68
C ALA A 25 -14.85 13.91 -4.76
N LEU A 26 -13.76 13.57 -5.47
CA LEU A 26 -13.74 12.49 -6.45
C LEU A 26 -14.08 11.14 -5.83
N ALA A 27 -13.53 10.84 -4.64
CA ALA A 27 -13.74 9.59 -3.92
C ALA A 27 -15.19 9.35 -3.46
N VAL A 28 -16.04 10.38 -3.51
CA VAL A 28 -17.47 10.27 -3.16
C VAL A 28 -18.36 10.82 -4.27
N ALA A 29 -17.84 10.98 -5.48
CA ALA A 29 -18.61 11.44 -6.62
C ALA A 29 -19.84 10.53 -6.84
N PRO A 30 -21.05 11.07 -6.99
CA PRO A 30 -22.27 10.28 -7.11
C PRO A 30 -22.21 9.21 -8.20
N GLU A 31 -21.60 9.53 -9.34
CA GLU A 31 -21.43 8.63 -10.48
C GLU A 31 -20.52 7.44 -10.13
N LEU A 32 -19.44 7.70 -9.40
CA LEU A 32 -18.50 6.66 -8.95
C LEU A 32 -19.16 5.75 -7.91
N ILE A 33 -19.85 6.34 -6.92
CA ILE A 33 -20.57 5.57 -5.90
C ILE A 33 -21.67 4.71 -6.52
N GLU A 34 -22.43 5.25 -7.48
CA GLU A 34 -23.46 4.49 -8.18
C GLU A 34 -22.86 3.36 -9.04
N ALA A 35 -21.74 3.60 -9.71
CA ALA A 35 -21.02 2.55 -10.44
C ALA A 35 -20.57 1.42 -9.50
N LEU A 36 -19.98 1.76 -8.35
CA LEU A 36 -19.54 0.78 -7.36
C LEU A 36 -20.71 0.02 -6.72
N ARG A 37 -21.82 0.71 -6.43
CA ARG A 37 -23.05 0.07 -5.95
C ARG A 37 -23.56 -0.99 -6.93
N ARG A 38 -23.49 -0.72 -8.23
CA ARG A 38 -23.86 -1.70 -9.28
C ARG A 38 -22.88 -2.86 -9.39
N VAL A 39 -21.58 -2.59 -9.25
CA VAL A 39 -20.54 -3.64 -9.31
C VAL A 39 -20.60 -4.56 -8.07
N LEU A 40 -20.80 -3.98 -6.88
CA LEU A 40 -20.76 -4.73 -5.61
C LEU A 40 -22.12 -5.25 -5.16
N GLY A 41 -23.22 -4.78 -5.78
CA GLY A 41 -24.59 -5.20 -5.53
C GLY A 41 -25.25 -4.58 -4.29
N GLU A 42 -24.54 -3.73 -3.55
CA GLU A 42 -24.96 -3.19 -2.26
C GLU A 42 -24.47 -1.75 -2.06
N GLU A 43 -25.01 -1.10 -1.03
CA GLU A 43 -24.53 0.20 -0.57
C GLU A 43 -23.07 0.14 -0.13
N VAL A 44 -22.28 1.12 -0.54
CA VAL A 44 -20.85 1.19 -0.24
C VAL A 44 -20.48 2.47 0.51
N PHE A 45 -19.35 2.46 1.20
CA PHE A 45 -18.70 3.65 1.72
C PHE A 45 -17.23 3.68 1.30
N CYS A 46 -16.70 4.87 1.06
CA CYS A 46 -15.27 5.10 0.86
C CYS A 46 -14.57 5.14 2.21
N TRP A 47 -13.42 4.50 2.32
CA TRP A 47 -12.57 4.59 3.50
C TRP A 47 -12.03 6.01 3.68
N ALA A 48 -11.72 6.37 4.93
CA ALA A 48 -10.99 7.59 5.24
C ALA A 48 -9.52 7.48 4.81
N ASP A 49 -8.92 6.28 4.91
CA ASP A 49 -7.58 6.03 4.37
C ASP A 49 -7.52 6.32 2.87
N ASN A 50 -6.45 7.00 2.45
CA ASN A 50 -6.17 7.42 1.07
C ASN A 50 -7.20 8.30 0.35
N LYS A 51 -8.24 8.79 1.04
CA LYS A 51 -9.25 9.66 0.43
C LYS A 51 -8.69 10.94 -0.21
N GLY A 52 -7.51 11.40 0.22
CA GLY A 52 -6.77 12.51 -0.38
C GLY A 52 -5.50 12.11 -1.13
N ARG A 53 -5.24 10.83 -1.40
CA ARG A 53 -3.92 10.38 -1.88
C ARG A 53 -3.70 10.66 -3.37
N LEU A 54 -2.78 11.56 -3.67
CA LEU A 54 -2.21 11.73 -5.01
C LEU A 54 -1.00 10.81 -5.19
N ARG A 55 -0.99 10.02 -6.25
CA ARG A 55 0.15 9.19 -6.66
C ARG A 55 0.88 9.87 -7.82
N LEU A 56 2.03 10.46 -7.51
CA LEU A 56 2.98 11.00 -8.48
C LEU A 56 4.11 9.99 -8.72
N MET A 57 4.42 9.70 -9.98
CA MET A 57 5.60 8.93 -10.36
C MET A 57 6.37 9.69 -11.45
N LEU A 58 7.61 10.04 -11.14
CA LEU A 58 8.51 10.75 -12.05
C LEU A 58 9.25 9.79 -12.98
N SER A 59 9.80 10.35 -14.06
CA SER A 59 10.63 9.62 -15.03
C SER A 59 11.84 8.99 -14.37
N GLY A 60 12.07 7.70 -14.62
CA GLY A 60 13.30 7.00 -14.22
C GLY A 60 13.48 6.80 -12.71
N GLU A 61 12.59 7.35 -11.87
CA GLU A 61 12.67 7.19 -10.43
C GLU A 61 12.10 5.84 -9.97
N LYS A 62 12.88 5.13 -9.15
CA LYS A 62 12.48 3.86 -8.53
C LYS A 62 11.96 4.00 -7.10
N SER A 63 12.25 5.08 -6.36
CA SER A 63 11.63 5.33 -5.04
C SER A 63 11.58 6.82 -4.63
N MET A 64 10.51 7.24 -3.91
CA MET A 64 10.48 8.50 -3.14
C MET A 64 10.67 8.15 -1.68
N GLN A 65 11.59 8.82 -0.99
CA GLN A 65 11.64 8.77 0.46
C GLN A 65 10.51 9.63 1.04
N VAL A 66 9.57 9.02 1.75
CA VAL A 66 8.69 9.74 2.67
C VAL A 66 9.41 9.76 4.02
N ALA A 67 9.71 10.96 4.53
CA ALA A 67 10.70 11.16 5.60
C ALA A 67 10.46 10.37 6.90
N ASP A 68 9.26 9.85 7.14
CA ASP A 68 8.86 9.24 8.42
C ASP A 68 7.96 7.97 8.24
N GLY A 69 8.11 7.22 7.14
CA GLY A 69 7.30 6.02 6.86
C GLY A 69 8.06 4.92 6.10
N PRO A 70 7.45 3.74 5.87
CA PRO A 70 8.10 2.65 5.13
C PRO A 70 8.44 3.10 3.70
N GLN A 71 9.58 2.65 3.18
CA GLN A 71 10.00 2.96 1.82
C GLN A 71 9.12 2.19 0.83
N PHE A 72 8.05 2.82 0.33
CA PHE A 72 7.34 2.32 -0.83
C PHE A 72 8.08 2.79 -2.08
N SER A 73 8.75 1.85 -2.75
CA SER A 73 9.24 2.02 -4.13
C SER A 73 8.13 2.62 -5.00
N PHE A 74 8.46 3.53 -5.92
CA PHE A 74 7.48 4.14 -6.82
C PHE A 74 6.72 3.06 -7.61
N THR A 75 7.42 1.98 -7.95
CA THR A 75 6.83 0.70 -8.27
C THR A 75 6.61 -0.06 -6.97
N THR A 76 5.42 0.04 -6.38
CA THR A 76 5.04 -0.84 -5.27
C THR A 76 5.30 -2.27 -5.76
N PRO A 77 6.12 -3.08 -5.07
CA PRO A 77 6.43 -4.43 -5.53
C PRO A 77 5.14 -5.26 -5.65
N PRO A 78 5.15 -6.39 -6.37
CA PRO A 78 4.01 -7.30 -6.41
C PRO A 78 3.45 -7.55 -5.01
N HIS A 79 2.17 -7.25 -4.80
CA HIS A 79 1.52 -7.39 -3.50
C HIS A 79 0.02 -7.61 -3.64
N GLN A 80 -0.60 -7.99 -2.52
CA GLN A 80 -2.05 -8.07 -2.35
C GLN A 80 -2.45 -7.11 -1.24
N ASP A 81 -3.38 -6.19 -1.50
CA ASP A 81 -3.85 -5.23 -0.51
C ASP A 81 -4.43 -5.93 0.74
N TYR A 82 -4.98 -7.14 0.59
CA TYR A 82 -5.46 -7.96 1.70
C TYR A 82 -4.42 -8.15 2.80
N TYR A 83 -3.13 -8.24 2.46
CA TYR A 83 -2.08 -8.32 3.47
C TYR A 83 -2.19 -7.17 4.47
N PHE A 84 -2.29 -5.93 3.99
CA PHE A 84 -2.24 -4.76 4.86
C PHE A 84 -3.50 -4.57 5.69
N PHE A 85 -4.64 -5.03 5.19
CA PHE A 85 -5.95 -4.67 5.74
C PHE A 85 -6.84 -5.86 6.14
N ARG A 86 -6.34 -7.09 6.13
CA ARG A 86 -7.09 -8.27 6.58
C ARG A 86 -7.64 -8.09 8.01
N PRO A 87 -8.75 -8.80 8.37
CA PRO A 87 -9.51 -9.73 7.54
C PRO A 87 -10.68 -9.05 6.80
N VAL A 88 -10.62 -7.75 6.52
CA VAL A 88 -11.78 -7.04 5.95
C VAL A 88 -11.89 -7.18 4.45
N GLU A 89 -13.13 -7.28 3.97
CA GLU A 89 -13.46 -7.26 2.54
C GLU A 89 -13.66 -5.82 2.06
N PHE A 90 -12.98 -5.45 0.98
CA PHE A 90 -13.12 -4.15 0.32
C PHE A 90 -12.79 -4.31 -1.16
N CYS A 91 -12.92 -3.25 -1.95
CA CYS A 91 -12.29 -3.18 -3.26
C CYS A 91 -11.39 -1.95 -3.34
N THR A 92 -10.26 -2.11 -4.01
CA THR A 92 -9.41 -0.99 -4.40
C THR A 92 -9.89 -0.47 -5.75
N VAL A 93 -9.96 0.85 -5.86
CA VAL A 93 -10.39 1.58 -7.04
C VAL A 93 -9.27 2.53 -7.41
N TRP A 94 -8.55 2.21 -8.48
CA TRP A 94 -7.46 3.01 -9.02
C TRP A 94 -7.96 3.85 -10.19
N ILE A 95 -7.65 5.15 -10.15
CA ILE A 95 -8.14 6.13 -11.13
C ILE A 95 -6.93 6.86 -11.76
N PRO A 96 -6.74 6.77 -13.09
CA PRO A 96 -5.81 7.62 -13.83
C PRO A 96 -6.33 9.07 -13.82
N LEU A 97 -5.45 10.02 -13.47
CA LEU A 97 -5.78 11.46 -13.49
C LEU A 97 -5.19 12.17 -14.72
N MET A 98 -4.78 11.38 -15.70
CA MET A 98 -4.29 11.75 -17.02
C MET A 98 -4.31 10.51 -17.91
N ASP A 99 -4.13 10.67 -19.22
CA ASP A 99 -3.90 9.53 -20.10
C ASP A 99 -2.54 8.88 -19.76
N ILE A 100 -2.53 7.55 -19.64
CA ILE A 100 -1.36 6.75 -19.25
C ILE A 100 -1.14 5.66 -20.29
N ASP A 101 -0.14 5.87 -21.13
CA ASP A 101 0.34 4.87 -22.09
C ASP A 101 1.39 3.93 -21.47
N ALA A 102 1.80 2.91 -22.24
CA ALA A 102 2.77 1.90 -21.81
C ALA A 102 4.12 2.48 -21.35
N SER A 103 4.53 3.62 -21.90
CA SER A 103 5.79 4.28 -21.52
C SER A 103 5.69 5.01 -20.18
N ILE A 104 4.51 5.56 -19.87
CA ILE A 104 4.20 6.22 -18.59
C ILE A 104 3.98 5.17 -17.48
N GLY A 105 3.58 3.96 -17.86
CA GLY A 105 3.44 2.79 -16.98
C GLY A 105 1.98 2.54 -16.58
N GLY A 106 1.67 2.71 -15.30
CA GLY A 106 0.34 2.48 -14.72
C GLY A 106 0.33 1.35 -13.70
N LEU A 107 -0.78 0.62 -13.61
CA LEU A 107 -0.91 -0.56 -12.78
C LEU A 107 -0.92 -1.83 -13.63
N ALA A 108 -0.25 -2.88 -13.15
CA ALA A 108 -0.36 -4.23 -13.69
C ALA A 108 -0.96 -5.16 -12.65
N ILE A 109 -1.77 -6.12 -13.10
CA ILE A 109 -2.42 -7.14 -12.25
C ILE A 109 -2.03 -8.53 -12.73
N GLU A 110 -1.87 -9.48 -11.82
CA GLU A 110 -1.65 -10.87 -12.20
C GLU A 110 -2.99 -11.56 -12.43
N ARG A 111 -3.16 -12.13 -13.62
CA ARG A 111 -4.35 -12.89 -14.00
C ARG A 111 -4.67 -13.96 -12.95
N ASP A 112 -5.93 -14.01 -12.52
CA ASP A 112 -6.50 -15.02 -11.62
C ASP A 112 -5.88 -15.14 -10.21
N SER A 113 -4.87 -14.35 -9.87
CA SER A 113 -4.17 -14.38 -8.57
C SER A 113 -5.07 -14.29 -7.33
N HIS A 114 -6.18 -13.55 -7.44
CA HIS A 114 -7.18 -13.44 -6.37
C HIS A 114 -7.83 -14.77 -5.93
N LYS A 115 -7.71 -15.82 -6.74
CA LYS A 115 -8.24 -17.16 -6.44
C LYS A 115 -7.26 -18.04 -5.67
N GLU A 116 -6.00 -17.60 -5.53
CA GLU A 116 -4.92 -18.41 -4.96
C GLU A 116 -4.77 -18.25 -3.44
N GLY A 117 -5.55 -17.35 -2.83
CA GLY A 117 -5.37 -16.97 -1.43
C GLY A 117 -4.24 -15.96 -1.25
N LEU A 118 -3.81 -15.76 0.00
CA LEU A 118 -2.72 -14.82 0.32
C LEU A 118 -1.36 -15.48 0.07
N HIS A 119 -0.58 -14.91 -0.85
CA HIS A 119 0.78 -15.32 -1.14
C HIS A 119 1.74 -14.96 -0.01
N GLU A 120 2.82 -15.74 0.12
CA GLU A 120 3.89 -15.45 1.08
C GLU A 120 4.37 -14.00 0.90
N VAL A 121 4.23 -13.22 1.97
CA VAL A 121 4.59 -11.80 2.03
C VAL A 121 5.93 -11.65 2.72
N TRP A 122 6.86 -11.01 2.02
CA TRP A 122 8.26 -10.93 2.40
C TRP A 122 8.65 -9.54 2.90
N TRP A 123 9.41 -9.52 3.99
CA TRP A 123 10.00 -8.33 4.61
C TRP A 123 11.45 -8.58 4.98
N LYS A 124 12.22 -7.51 5.12
CA LYS A 124 13.58 -7.53 5.68
C LYS A 124 13.77 -6.29 6.56
N GLY A 125 13.61 -6.45 7.87
CA GLY A 125 13.50 -5.32 8.80
C GLY A 125 12.33 -4.41 8.39
N LYS A 126 12.65 -3.16 8.04
CA LYS A 126 11.67 -2.17 7.56
C LYS A 126 11.42 -2.20 6.05
N ASP A 127 12.17 -3.01 5.31
CA ASP A 127 12.06 -3.06 3.86
C ASP A 127 10.98 -4.04 3.44
N TYR A 128 9.94 -3.52 2.79
CA TYR A 128 8.87 -4.33 2.21
C TYR A 128 9.31 -4.90 0.86
N LEU A 129 9.52 -6.22 0.79
CA LEU A 129 9.96 -6.89 -0.44
C LEU A 129 8.77 -7.26 -1.35
N GLY A 130 7.60 -7.49 -0.77
CA GLY A 130 6.39 -7.87 -1.50
C GLY A 130 6.20 -9.38 -1.59
N VAL A 131 5.66 -9.84 -2.71
CA VAL A 131 5.44 -11.24 -3.04
C VAL A 131 6.49 -11.66 -4.07
N ALA A 132 7.23 -12.72 -3.77
CA ALA A 132 8.24 -13.24 -4.69
C ALA A 132 7.57 -13.72 -5.99
N GLU A 133 8.16 -13.41 -7.14
CA GLU A 133 7.69 -13.81 -8.46
C GLU A 133 7.86 -15.31 -8.68
N ASN A 134 8.98 -15.86 -8.23
CA ASN A 134 9.34 -17.27 -8.43
C ASN A 134 10.11 -17.85 -7.22
N PRO A 135 10.28 -19.19 -7.16
CA PRO A 135 11.00 -19.83 -6.06
C PRO A 135 12.47 -19.41 -5.93
N GLU A 136 13.13 -19.00 -7.01
CA GLU A 136 14.53 -18.55 -6.99
C GLU A 136 14.69 -17.23 -6.24
N GLN A 137 13.85 -16.24 -6.56
CA GLN A 137 13.81 -14.96 -5.86
C GLN A 137 13.50 -15.14 -4.37
N ALA A 138 12.56 -16.03 -4.02
CA ALA A 138 12.26 -16.36 -2.63
C ALA A 138 13.43 -17.02 -1.89
N ARG A 139 14.26 -17.82 -2.57
CA ARG A 139 15.51 -18.35 -1.98
C ARG A 139 16.53 -17.24 -1.76
N ALA A 140 16.76 -16.40 -2.76
CA ALA A 140 17.69 -15.27 -2.66
C ALA A 140 17.31 -14.32 -1.51
N TRP A 141 16.04 -13.92 -1.41
CA TRP A 141 15.57 -13.09 -0.30
C TRP A 141 15.80 -13.74 1.06
N ARG A 142 15.57 -15.05 1.19
CA ARG A 142 15.85 -15.77 2.44
C ARG A 142 17.34 -15.77 2.79
N GLU A 143 18.21 -16.02 1.82
CA GLU A 143 19.67 -15.97 2.00
C GLU A 143 20.16 -14.56 2.39
N GLU A 144 19.48 -13.53 1.90
CA GLU A 144 19.71 -12.13 2.26
C GLU A 144 19.07 -11.71 3.60
N GLY A 145 18.43 -12.64 4.33
CA GLY A 145 17.81 -12.38 5.64
C GLY A 145 16.35 -11.91 5.58
N GLY A 146 15.69 -12.02 4.44
CA GLY A 146 14.26 -11.80 4.29
C GLY A 146 13.42 -12.88 4.97
N VAL A 147 12.29 -12.49 5.54
CA VAL A 147 11.38 -13.35 6.28
C VAL A 147 9.96 -13.28 5.71
N VAL A 148 9.28 -14.43 5.73
CA VAL A 148 7.83 -14.50 5.44
C VAL A 148 7.08 -14.16 6.71
N VAL A 149 6.20 -13.17 6.64
CA VAL A 149 5.43 -12.67 7.79
C VAL A 149 3.96 -13.10 7.72
N ALA A 150 3.43 -13.25 6.51
CA ALA A 150 2.06 -13.68 6.27
C ALA A 150 1.93 -14.44 4.95
N GLY A 151 0.76 -15.04 4.75
CA GLY A 151 0.43 -15.79 3.55
C GLY A 151 0.97 -17.20 3.57
N THR A 152 0.30 -18.08 2.85
CA THR A 152 0.63 -19.52 2.77
C THR A 152 0.84 -19.98 1.33
N THR A 153 0.47 -19.15 0.35
CA THR A 153 0.62 -19.50 -1.06
C THR A 153 2.04 -19.22 -1.52
N LYS A 154 2.80 -20.30 -1.72
CA LYS A 154 4.20 -20.26 -2.15
C LYS A 154 4.32 -19.79 -3.60
N PRO A 155 5.42 -19.11 -3.96
CA PRO A 155 5.71 -18.80 -5.36
C PRO A 155 5.84 -20.10 -6.16
N LYS A 156 5.33 -20.08 -7.39
CA LYS A 156 5.37 -21.22 -8.31
C LYS A 156 6.29 -20.88 -9.48
N ASP A 157 6.92 -21.91 -10.03
CA ASP A 157 7.68 -21.80 -11.28
C ASP A 157 6.73 -21.99 -12.46
N THR A 158 5.88 -20.99 -12.67
CA THR A 158 4.84 -20.97 -13.71
C THR A 158 4.88 -19.63 -14.42
N ASP A 159 4.51 -19.62 -15.69
CA ASP A 159 4.35 -18.39 -16.47
C ASP A 159 3.21 -17.53 -15.88
N ARG A 160 3.56 -16.61 -14.98
CA ARG A 160 2.63 -15.61 -14.47
C ARG A 160 2.23 -14.68 -15.59
N VAL A 161 0.93 -14.58 -15.84
CA VAL A 161 0.41 -13.68 -16.88
C VAL A 161 0.02 -12.36 -16.25
N TRP A 162 0.93 -11.39 -16.35
CA TRP A 162 0.67 -10.00 -15.97
C TRP A 162 -0.13 -9.27 -17.05
N LEU A 163 -1.19 -8.59 -16.63
CA LEU A 163 -2.10 -7.83 -17.48
C LEU A 163 -1.96 -6.34 -17.18
N ARG A 164 -1.93 -5.52 -18.24
CA ARG A 164 -1.92 -4.06 -18.16
C ARG A 164 -2.59 -3.51 -19.42
N SER A 165 -3.24 -2.35 -19.30
CA SER A 165 -3.87 -1.63 -20.41
C SER A 165 -3.34 -0.19 -20.48
N ASP A 166 -3.47 0.46 -21.63
CA ASP A 166 -3.45 1.92 -21.69
C ASP A 166 -4.70 2.47 -20.98
N TYR A 167 -4.56 3.63 -20.35
CA TYR A 167 -5.63 4.27 -19.60
C TYR A 167 -5.91 5.66 -20.16
N GLN A 168 -7.17 6.04 -20.19
CA GLN A 168 -7.64 7.37 -20.54
C GLN A 168 -8.30 8.06 -19.34
N LEU A 169 -8.37 9.39 -19.36
CA LEU A 169 -9.18 10.13 -18.39
C LEU A 169 -10.62 9.62 -18.35
N GLY A 170 -11.09 9.29 -17.15
CA GLY A 170 -12.42 8.73 -16.91
C GLY A 170 -12.45 7.20 -16.76
N ASP A 171 -11.36 6.50 -17.10
CA ASP A 171 -11.23 5.08 -16.82
C ASP A 171 -11.13 4.82 -15.31
N VAL A 172 -11.50 3.61 -14.90
CA VAL A 172 -11.37 3.13 -13.52
C VAL A 172 -10.94 1.67 -13.55
N LEU A 173 -9.95 1.32 -12.74
CA LEU A 173 -9.56 -0.07 -12.48
C LEU A 173 -10.01 -0.47 -11.09
N ILE A 174 -10.86 -1.50 -11.01
CA ILE A 174 -11.42 -2.01 -9.74
C ILE A 174 -10.91 -3.43 -9.52
N PHE A 175 -10.39 -3.72 -8.32
CA PHE A 175 -9.97 -5.07 -7.96
C PHE A 175 -10.18 -5.36 -6.48
N GLN A 176 -10.33 -6.66 -6.18
CA GLN A 176 -10.50 -7.17 -4.81
C GLN A 176 -9.16 -7.26 -4.07
N PRO A 177 -9.15 -7.39 -2.73
CA PRO A 177 -7.95 -7.24 -1.92
C PRO A 177 -6.89 -8.32 -2.17
N LEU A 178 -7.33 -9.52 -2.59
CA LEU A 178 -6.45 -10.63 -2.94
C LEU A 178 -5.91 -10.54 -4.38
N MET A 179 -6.30 -9.55 -5.18
CA MET A 179 -5.70 -9.38 -6.51
C MET A 179 -4.23 -8.96 -6.36
N MET A 180 -3.33 -9.78 -6.88
CA MET A 180 -1.93 -9.41 -6.94
C MET A 180 -1.73 -8.32 -7.98
N HIS A 181 -1.07 -7.24 -7.58
CA HIS A 181 -0.85 -6.08 -8.44
C HIS A 181 0.48 -5.39 -8.13
N THR A 182 0.95 -4.59 -9.08
CA THR A 182 2.23 -3.86 -8.98
C THR A 182 2.15 -2.54 -9.74
N GLY A 183 2.90 -1.55 -9.27
CA GLY A 183 3.09 -0.31 -10.02
C GLY A 183 4.11 -0.51 -11.14
N VAL A 184 3.77 -0.17 -12.38
CA VAL A 184 4.71 -0.22 -13.51
C VAL A 184 5.54 1.07 -13.53
N ALA A 185 6.86 0.90 -13.68
CA ALA A 185 7.81 2.02 -13.73
C ALA A 185 7.51 2.98 -14.89
N ASN A 186 7.74 4.27 -14.64
CA ASN A 186 7.62 5.28 -15.67
C ASN A 186 8.94 5.43 -16.42
N ALA A 187 8.96 4.96 -17.66
CA ALA A 187 10.11 5.04 -18.56
C ALA A 187 10.02 6.21 -19.56
N SER A 188 8.94 7.00 -19.49
CA SER A 188 8.76 8.21 -20.30
C SER A 188 9.47 9.42 -19.68
N ASP A 189 9.45 10.57 -20.35
CA ASP A 189 9.90 11.87 -19.84
C ASP A 189 8.78 12.67 -19.14
N LYS A 190 7.59 12.10 -18.98
CA LYS A 190 6.42 12.72 -18.35
C LYS A 190 6.28 12.31 -16.89
N VAL A 191 5.45 13.04 -16.13
CA VAL A 191 4.96 12.56 -14.83
C VAL A 191 3.76 11.64 -15.05
N ARG A 192 3.60 10.61 -14.20
CA ARG A 192 2.36 9.85 -14.07
C ARG A 192 1.58 10.36 -12.86
N ILE A 193 0.31 10.71 -13.06
CA ILE A 193 -0.59 11.17 -12.00
C ILE A 193 -1.78 10.21 -11.92
N SER A 194 -2.01 9.67 -10.73
CA SER A 194 -3.12 8.75 -10.45
C SER A 194 -3.60 8.94 -9.01
N SER A 195 -4.73 8.34 -8.67
CA SER A 195 -5.20 8.20 -7.29
C SER A 195 -5.74 6.79 -7.09
N ASP A 196 -5.83 6.38 -5.84
CA ASP A 196 -6.38 5.08 -5.50
C ASP A 196 -7.12 5.17 -4.16
N PHE A 197 -8.29 4.54 -4.12
CA PHE A 197 -9.25 4.61 -3.03
C PHE A 197 -9.71 3.21 -2.64
N ARG A 198 -10.26 3.08 -1.44
CA ARG A 198 -10.84 1.82 -0.97
C ARG A 198 -12.30 2.00 -0.62
N TYR A 199 -13.10 1.04 -1.05
CA TYR A 199 -14.54 1.04 -0.81
C TYR A 199 -14.95 -0.30 -0.23
N GLN A 200 -15.93 -0.24 0.66
CA GLN A 200 -16.41 -1.41 1.36
C GLN A 200 -17.93 -1.37 1.45
N ARG A 201 -18.57 -2.55 1.45
CA ARG A 201 -20.02 -2.69 1.65
C ARG A 201 -20.40 -2.19 3.05
N LYS A 202 -21.46 -1.40 3.16
CA LYS A 202 -21.98 -0.94 4.46
C LYS A 202 -22.42 -2.13 5.30
N GLY A 203 -22.15 -2.07 6.61
CA GLY A 203 -22.53 -3.13 7.57
C GLY A 203 -21.61 -4.35 7.60
N THR A 204 -20.54 -4.38 6.81
CA THR A 204 -19.48 -5.40 6.92
C THR A 204 -18.43 -5.02 7.97
N GLN A 205 -17.65 -6.01 8.42
CA GLN A 205 -16.60 -5.80 9.41
C GLN A 205 -15.55 -4.81 8.90
N THR A 206 -15.28 -3.75 9.67
CA THR A 206 -14.28 -2.73 9.34
C THR A 206 -13.02 -2.88 10.20
N ASN A 207 -11.90 -2.32 9.73
CA ASN A 207 -10.67 -2.14 10.53
C ASN A 207 -10.51 -0.65 10.90
N TRP A 208 -9.55 -0.34 11.75
CA TRP A 208 -9.32 1.05 12.18
C TRP A 208 -8.89 1.95 11.02
N GLU A 209 -8.02 1.47 10.11
CA GLU A 209 -7.57 2.22 8.92
C GLU A 209 -8.73 2.64 8.01
N SER A 210 -9.82 1.87 7.94
CA SER A 210 -10.99 2.28 7.14
C SER A 210 -11.64 3.59 7.61
N HIS A 211 -11.41 3.99 8.86
CA HIS A 211 -11.95 5.21 9.48
C HIS A 211 -10.87 6.25 9.82
N THR A 212 -9.60 5.92 9.61
CA THR A 212 -8.46 6.79 9.98
C THR A 212 -7.78 7.35 8.73
N PRO A 213 -7.63 8.68 8.61
CA PRO A 213 -6.88 9.29 7.52
C PRO A 213 -5.43 8.80 7.43
N MET A 214 -4.90 8.67 6.22
CA MET A 214 -3.54 8.16 5.98
C MET A 214 -2.46 8.95 6.75
N VAL A 215 -2.66 10.26 6.96
CA VAL A 215 -1.71 11.10 7.70
C VAL A 215 -1.60 10.66 9.17
N GLU A 216 -2.70 10.24 9.78
CA GLU A 216 -2.73 9.78 11.17
C GLU A 216 -2.16 8.37 11.28
N SER A 217 -2.55 7.46 10.37
CA SER A 217 -1.99 6.11 10.36
C SER A 217 -0.48 6.12 10.07
N SER A 218 0.00 7.02 9.21
CA SER A 218 1.44 7.19 8.93
C SER A 218 2.22 7.64 10.16
N LYS A 219 1.67 8.54 10.99
CA LYS A 219 2.32 8.95 12.26
C LYS A 219 2.45 7.77 13.21
N TYR A 220 1.36 7.02 13.38
CA TYR A 220 1.35 5.81 14.18
C TYR A 220 2.40 4.79 13.71
N PHE A 221 2.49 4.54 12.40
CA PHE A 221 3.52 3.66 11.83
C PHE A 221 4.94 4.18 12.05
N GLY A 222 5.16 5.49 11.89
CA GLY A 222 6.45 6.12 12.14
C GLY A 222 6.91 5.94 13.60
N GLU A 223 5.99 6.07 14.56
CA GLU A 223 6.29 5.81 15.97
C GLU A 223 6.65 4.34 16.22
N ILE A 224 5.94 3.38 15.61
CA ILE A 224 6.28 1.95 15.73
C ILE A 224 7.69 1.67 15.23
N PHE A 225 8.03 2.12 14.02
CA PHE A 225 9.36 1.89 13.46
C PHE A 225 10.45 2.54 14.31
N LYS A 226 10.22 3.76 14.79
CA LYS A 226 11.14 4.43 15.70
C LYS A 226 11.36 3.61 16.98
N SER A 227 10.29 3.13 17.61
CA SER A 227 10.40 2.31 18.84
C SER A 227 11.13 0.99 18.59
N LEU A 228 10.86 0.31 17.47
CA LEU A 228 11.55 -0.93 17.10
C LEU A 228 13.05 -0.70 16.86
N ASP A 229 13.40 0.39 16.17
CA ASP A 229 14.77 0.78 15.87
C ASP A 229 15.53 1.15 17.17
N GLU A 230 14.91 1.91 18.08
CA GLU A 230 15.49 2.29 19.38
C GLU A 230 15.75 1.09 20.31
N LEU A 231 14.90 0.06 20.23
CA LEU A 231 15.06 -1.19 20.98
C LEU A 231 16.09 -2.14 20.35
N GLY A 232 16.58 -1.85 19.14
CA GLY A 232 17.52 -2.72 18.43
C GLY A 232 16.93 -4.11 18.14
N VAL A 233 15.63 -4.18 17.83
CA VAL A 233 14.92 -5.45 17.61
C VAL A 233 15.51 -6.16 16.38
N LYS A 234 15.79 -7.46 16.53
CA LYS A 234 16.34 -8.29 15.44
C LYS A 234 15.28 -8.68 14.42
N THR A 235 15.74 -8.97 13.21
CA THR A 235 14.96 -9.63 12.15
C THR A 235 14.23 -10.87 12.66
N GLY A 236 13.03 -11.11 12.16
CA GLY A 236 12.08 -12.12 12.59
C GLY A 236 11.15 -11.64 13.70
N VAL A 237 11.66 -10.93 14.71
CA VAL A 237 10.84 -10.33 15.77
C VAL A 237 10.30 -8.98 15.31
N TYR A 238 11.15 -8.15 14.68
CA TYR A 238 10.81 -6.83 14.16
C TYR A 238 9.53 -6.86 13.32
N GLU A 239 9.50 -7.75 12.34
CA GLU A 239 8.43 -7.84 11.35
C GLU A 239 7.13 -8.38 11.95
N LYS A 240 7.21 -9.30 12.92
CA LYS A 240 6.03 -9.83 13.61
C LYS A 240 5.40 -8.79 14.54
N VAL A 241 6.21 -8.00 15.25
CA VAL A 241 5.71 -6.88 16.07
C VAL A 241 5.09 -5.82 15.17
N TRP A 242 5.77 -5.43 14.10
CA TRP A 242 5.25 -4.50 13.09
C TRP A 242 3.89 -4.96 12.55
N GLU A 243 3.79 -6.22 12.13
CA GLU A 243 2.56 -6.79 11.60
C GLU A 243 1.41 -6.76 12.63
N THR A 244 1.70 -7.17 13.87
CA THR A 244 0.71 -7.16 14.96
C THR A 244 0.21 -5.74 15.23
N MET A 245 1.14 -4.80 15.43
CA MET A 245 0.82 -3.39 15.70
C MET A 245 0.01 -2.75 14.56
N ARG A 246 0.33 -3.10 13.31
CA ARG A 246 -0.37 -2.60 12.14
C ARG A 246 -1.83 -3.09 12.10
N LEU A 247 -2.03 -4.39 12.27
CA LEU A 247 -3.35 -5.01 12.17
C LEU A 247 -4.29 -4.61 13.31
N GLU A 248 -3.76 -4.58 14.54
CA GLU A 248 -4.55 -4.21 15.73
C GLU A 248 -4.85 -2.71 15.76
N GLY A 249 -3.91 -1.89 15.27
CA GLY A 249 -4.00 -0.44 15.35
C GLY A 249 -3.84 0.10 16.78
N PRO A 250 -4.01 1.42 16.96
CA PRO A 250 -3.93 2.04 18.26
C PRO A 250 -5.06 1.55 19.18
N SER A 251 -4.75 1.32 20.46
CA SER A 251 -5.78 0.98 21.45
C SER A 251 -6.64 2.19 21.77
N GLY A 252 -7.93 1.99 22.04
CA GLY A 252 -8.83 3.04 22.54
C GLY A 252 -8.60 3.43 24.02
N ARG A 253 -7.51 2.96 24.64
CA ARG A 253 -7.16 3.27 26.03
C ARG A 253 -6.62 4.70 26.16
N VAL A 254 -6.97 5.35 27.27
CA VAL A 254 -6.56 6.75 27.57
C VAL A 254 -5.05 6.87 27.79
N ASP A 255 -4.41 5.81 28.27
CA ASP A 255 -2.98 5.70 28.56
C ASP A 255 -2.20 4.97 27.46
N TYR A 256 -2.73 4.90 26.23
CA TYR A 256 -2.08 4.16 25.15
C TYR A 256 -0.79 4.86 24.69
N ASP A 257 0.34 4.18 24.87
CA ASP A 257 1.66 4.58 24.36
C ASP A 257 2.17 3.54 23.36
N VAL A 258 2.53 4.00 22.16
CA VAL A 258 3.01 3.14 21.08
C VAL A 258 4.31 2.44 21.47
N SER A 259 5.23 3.15 22.12
CA SER A 259 6.54 2.61 22.48
C SER A 259 6.46 1.55 23.57
N GLU A 260 5.56 1.72 24.54
CA GLU A 260 5.27 0.73 25.57
C GLU A 260 4.65 -0.53 24.96
N ARG A 261 3.66 -0.38 24.09
CA ARG A 261 3.05 -1.53 23.41
C ARG A 261 4.04 -2.29 22.53
N VAL A 262 4.94 -1.59 21.83
CA VAL A 262 6.03 -2.24 21.09
C VAL A 262 6.92 -3.05 22.04
N ARG A 263 7.33 -2.49 23.19
CA ARG A 263 8.14 -3.21 24.19
C ARG A 263 7.45 -4.49 24.67
N GLU A 264 6.17 -4.41 25.03
CA GLU A 264 5.39 -5.57 25.46
C GLU A 264 5.37 -6.69 24.41
N LEU A 265 5.14 -6.34 23.14
CA LEU A 265 5.08 -7.32 22.06
C LEU A 265 6.45 -7.94 21.75
N VAL A 266 7.53 -7.16 21.83
CA VAL A 266 8.90 -7.67 21.68
C VAL A 266 9.22 -8.73 22.74
N GLU A 267 8.77 -8.53 23.99
CA GLU A 267 8.97 -9.50 25.08
C GLU A 267 8.14 -10.78 24.93
N GLN A 268 6.97 -10.70 24.27
CA GLN A 268 6.06 -11.82 24.08
C GLN A 268 6.43 -12.73 22.90
N ILE A 269 7.12 -12.18 21.89
CA ILE A 269 7.51 -12.94 20.70
C ILE A 269 8.86 -13.60 20.96
N PRO A 270 8.93 -14.94 21.08
CA PRO A 270 10.20 -15.61 21.28
C PRO A 270 11.12 -15.30 20.10
N ALA A 271 12.38 -14.99 20.41
CA ALA A 271 13.42 -14.92 19.39
C ALA A 271 13.46 -16.26 18.67
N SER A 272 13.33 -16.25 17.34
CA SER A 272 13.55 -17.44 16.54
C SER A 272 15.05 -17.81 16.69
N ASP A 273 15.33 -19.04 17.12
CA ASP A 273 16.68 -19.63 17.13
C ASP A 273 17.29 -19.71 15.72
#